data_AF-A0A958SIE3-F1
#
_entry.id   AF-A0A958SIE3-F1
#
_cell.length_a   1.000
_cell.length_b   1.000
_cell.length_c   1.000
_cell.angle_alpha   90.00
_cell.angle_beta   90.00
_cell.angle_gamma   90.00
#
_symmetry.space_group_name_H-M   'P 1'
#
loop_
_entity.id
_entity.type
_entity.pdbx_description
1 polymer ?
#
loop_
_entity_poly.entity_id
_entity_poly.type
_entity_poly.pdbx_seq_one_letter_code
_entity_poly.pdbx_strand_id
1 'polypeptide(L)'
;VRRLPSSVILLLMLVIVVLAPFLRSHLDYFSFWRNANFEYAARWDGVHDLIGFFVTGYFPIFPWLFFPLSGFLVARCLFTDEARGRVWATRLFALGVLSLVVGPVLQAFGNPWGWNLRGSFYPLSSFRLLASIGLCLVVYLCFYRVFDVRQSVLPQYFDSMSRSSLTLYLVHHFVILWPLWIAGALEEDVAKYFQKSMEPYQALLLGFVFLLAWIPISKAWRSRGYKYGAEWLLKKLT
;
A
#
# COMPACT_ATOMS: atom_id res chain seq x y z
N VAL A 1 13.87 7.31 -10.51
CA VAL A 1 14.23 6.86 -9.14
C VAL A 1 15.53 6.06 -9.07
N ARG A 2 15.75 5.02 -9.89
CA ARG A 2 16.96 4.16 -9.81
C ARG A 2 18.30 4.94 -9.81
N ARG A 3 18.38 6.06 -10.54
CA ARG A 3 19.57 6.92 -10.65
C ARG A 3 19.68 8.02 -9.58
N LEU A 4 18.67 8.20 -8.72
CA LEU A 4 18.69 9.27 -7.71
C LEU A 4 19.67 8.92 -6.57
N PRO A 5 20.48 9.85 -6.05
CA PRO A 5 21.30 9.62 -4.86
C PRO A 5 20.44 9.22 -3.65
N SER A 6 21.00 8.41 -2.73
CA SER A 6 20.25 7.96 -1.54
C SER A 6 19.84 9.13 -0.63
N SER A 7 20.65 10.20 -0.60
CA SER A 7 20.32 11.45 0.11
C SER A 7 19.05 12.10 -0.42
N VAL A 8 18.85 12.12 -1.75
CA VAL A 8 17.64 12.67 -2.37
C VAL A 8 16.42 11.83 -2.02
N ILE A 9 16.55 10.49 -2.03
CA ILE A 9 15.44 9.61 -1.65
C ILE A 9 15.07 9.80 -0.16
N LEU A 10 16.07 9.90 0.72
CA LEU A 10 15.86 10.20 2.14
C LEU A 10 15.18 11.56 2.35
N LEU A 11 15.61 12.59 1.62
CA LEU A 11 14.98 13.90 1.67
C LEU A 11 13.51 13.83 1.25
N LEU A 12 13.19 13.15 0.14
CA LEU A 12 11.81 12.96 -0.31
C LEU A 12 10.96 12.23 0.75
N MET A 13 11.50 11.18 1.36
CA MET A 13 10.82 10.45 2.43
C MET A 13 10.56 11.33 3.66
N LEU A 14 11.54 12.15 4.06
CA LEU A 14 11.39 13.10 5.15
C LEU A 14 10.31 14.15 4.84
N VAL A 15 10.34 14.71 3.62
CA VAL A 15 9.33 15.66 3.13
C VAL A 15 7.94 15.03 3.18
N ILE A 16 7.77 13.78 2.76
CA ILE A 16 6.49 13.08 2.82
C ILE A 16 6.00 12.93 4.28
N VAL A 17 6.87 12.48 5.19
CA VAL A 17 6.50 12.25 6.60
C VAL A 17 6.10 13.55 7.31
N VAL A 18 6.73 14.68 6.96
CA VAL A 18 6.45 15.98 7.56
C VAL A 18 5.25 16.66 6.89
N LEU A 19 5.22 16.71 5.56
CA LEU A 19 4.18 17.46 4.84
C LEU A 19 2.86 16.71 4.75
N ALA A 20 2.83 15.37 4.69
CA ALA A 20 1.56 14.65 4.59
C ALA A 20 0.61 14.90 5.77
N PRO A 21 1.04 14.83 7.06
CA PRO A 21 0.16 15.17 8.18
C PRO A 21 -0.17 16.67 8.19
N PHE A 22 0.78 17.54 7.86
CA PHE A 22 0.56 18.99 7.79
C PHE A 22 -0.51 19.36 6.75
N LEU A 23 -0.42 18.83 5.53
CA LEU A 23 -1.40 19.10 4.48
C LEU A 23 -2.79 18.60 4.91
N ARG A 24 -2.88 17.39 5.48
CA ARG A 24 -4.16 16.86 5.97
C ARG A 24 -4.79 17.69 7.09
N SER A 25 -3.99 18.28 7.98
CA SER A 25 -4.52 19.14 9.05
C SER A 25 -5.06 20.47 8.55
N HIS A 26 -4.57 20.97 7.42
CA HIS A 26 -5.01 22.25 6.85
C HIS A 26 -6.10 22.10 5.79
N LEU A 27 -6.29 20.90 5.23
CA LEU A 27 -7.24 20.63 4.14
C LEU A 27 -8.59 20.09 4.63
N ASP A 28 -8.97 20.31 5.90
CA ASP A 28 -10.21 19.79 6.51
C ASP A 28 -10.51 18.34 6.07
N TYR A 29 -9.60 17.43 6.43
CA TYR A 29 -9.62 16.03 5.99
C TYR A 29 -11.03 15.40 6.09
N PHE A 30 -11.76 15.65 7.17
CA PHE A 30 -13.06 15.02 7.42
C PHE A 30 -14.14 15.45 6.42
N SER A 31 -14.02 16.63 5.81
CA SER A 31 -14.95 17.10 4.77
C SER A 31 -14.93 16.26 3.48
N PHE A 32 -13.91 15.41 3.30
CA PHE A 32 -13.76 14.47 2.20
C PHE A 32 -14.41 13.11 2.48
N TRP A 33 -15.07 12.92 3.63
CA TRP A 33 -15.60 11.62 4.06
C TRP A 33 -17.06 11.75 4.53
N ARG A 34 -17.96 10.93 3.98
CA ARG A 34 -19.40 10.96 4.32
C ARG A 34 -19.74 10.33 5.65
N ASN A 35 -19.00 9.29 6.06
CA ASN A 35 -19.33 8.47 7.23
C ASN A 35 -18.08 8.17 8.04
N ALA A 36 -17.47 9.22 8.61
CA ALA A 36 -16.31 9.24 9.51
C ALA A 36 -15.04 8.44 9.13
N ASN A 37 -15.08 7.39 8.28
CA ASN A 37 -13.97 6.48 8.00
C ASN A 37 -14.10 5.62 6.73
N PHE A 38 -15.22 5.58 5.98
CA PHE A 38 -15.42 4.50 4.99
C PHE A 38 -16.10 4.84 3.66
N GLU A 39 -16.50 6.09 3.44
CA GLU A 39 -17.02 6.54 2.14
C GLU A 39 -16.40 7.89 1.78
N TYR A 40 -15.55 7.90 0.75
CA TYR A 40 -15.00 9.13 0.19
C TYR A 40 -16.12 9.92 -0.49
N ALA A 41 -16.27 11.18 -0.07
CA ALA A 41 -17.26 12.11 -0.56
C ALA A 41 -16.76 12.75 -1.87
N ALA A 42 -16.90 12.04 -2.99
CA ALA A 42 -16.58 12.62 -4.29
C ALA A 42 -17.48 13.85 -4.55
N ARG A 43 -16.85 15.01 -4.79
CA ARG A 43 -17.54 16.28 -5.05
C ARG A 43 -17.65 16.60 -6.53
N TRP A 44 -16.83 15.96 -7.36
CA TRP A 44 -16.83 16.12 -8.82
C TRP A 44 -16.57 17.56 -9.28
N ASP A 45 -15.83 18.33 -8.48
CA ASP A 45 -15.45 19.71 -8.78
C ASP A 45 -13.99 19.84 -9.27
N GLY A 46 -13.32 18.71 -9.46
CA GLY A 46 -11.96 18.61 -9.98
C GLY A 46 -10.90 18.96 -8.94
N VAL A 47 -10.99 20.12 -8.29
CA VAL A 47 -9.99 20.58 -7.31
C VAL A 47 -10.01 19.70 -6.05
N HIS A 48 -11.19 19.43 -5.47
CA HIS A 48 -11.27 18.54 -4.31
C HIS A 48 -10.92 17.11 -4.70
N ASP A 49 -11.27 16.65 -5.89
CA ASP A 49 -10.93 15.29 -6.32
C ASP A 49 -9.42 15.12 -6.50
N LEU A 50 -8.72 16.14 -7.02
CA LEU A 50 -7.26 16.16 -7.06
C LEU A 50 -6.65 16.18 -5.65
N ILE A 51 -7.19 16.98 -4.73
CA ILE A 51 -6.73 17.01 -3.33
C ILE A 51 -6.92 15.64 -2.67
N GLY A 52 -8.07 15.00 -2.88
CA GLY A 52 -8.35 13.64 -2.43
C GLY A 52 -7.35 12.64 -3.00
N PHE A 53 -7.15 12.68 -4.31
CA PHE A 53 -6.24 11.78 -5.02
C PHE A 53 -4.79 11.92 -4.56
N PHE A 54 -4.33 13.12 -4.23
CA PHE A 54 -2.95 13.34 -3.80
C PHE A 54 -2.74 13.24 -2.29
N VAL A 55 -3.71 13.62 -1.45
CA VAL A 55 -3.49 13.88 -0.01
C VAL A 55 -4.49 13.20 0.93
N THR A 56 -5.80 13.32 0.69
CA THR A 56 -6.85 13.04 1.70
C THR A 56 -7.75 11.83 1.43
N GLY A 57 -7.65 11.18 0.26
CA GLY A 57 -8.50 10.05 -0.13
C GLY A 57 -8.12 8.70 0.50
N TYR A 58 -8.63 7.61 -0.07
CA TYR A 58 -8.28 6.24 0.35
C TYR A 58 -6.79 5.93 0.12
N PHE A 59 -6.29 6.05 -1.11
CA PHE A 59 -4.90 5.73 -1.44
C PHE A 59 -4.15 6.95 -2.01
N PRO A 60 -3.98 8.03 -1.22
CA PRO A 60 -3.45 9.27 -1.73
C PRO A 60 -1.98 9.13 -2.15
N ILE A 61 -1.63 9.57 -3.36
CA ILE A 61 -0.28 9.35 -3.90
C ILE A 61 0.81 9.83 -2.93
N PHE A 62 0.69 11.03 -2.39
CA PHE A 62 1.78 11.69 -1.66
C PHE A 62 2.30 10.91 -0.44
N PRO A 63 1.48 10.52 0.55
CA PRO A 63 1.92 9.70 1.68
C PRO A 63 2.31 8.27 1.27
N TRP A 64 1.64 7.70 0.26
CA TRP A 64 1.88 6.32 -0.16
C TRP A 64 3.18 6.15 -0.96
N LEU A 65 3.70 7.22 -1.59
CA LEU A 65 5.02 7.20 -2.24
C LEU A 65 6.17 6.86 -1.27
N PHE A 66 5.96 6.97 0.04
CA PHE A 66 6.95 6.56 1.02
C PHE A 66 7.35 5.09 0.87
N PHE A 67 6.39 4.20 0.64
CA PHE A 67 6.63 2.74 0.57
C PHE A 67 7.55 2.31 -0.59
N PRO A 68 7.31 2.71 -1.86
CA PRO A 68 8.23 2.37 -2.92
C PRO A 68 9.62 3.02 -2.73
N LEU A 69 9.69 4.25 -2.19
CA LEU A 69 10.96 4.92 -1.90
C LEU A 69 11.78 4.19 -0.83
N SER A 70 11.14 3.70 0.23
CA SER A 70 11.79 2.91 1.27
C SER A 70 12.34 1.60 0.72
N GLY A 71 11.58 0.92 -0.17
CA GLY A 71 12.04 -0.27 -0.88
C GLY A 71 13.32 -0.03 -1.69
N PHE A 72 13.42 1.10 -2.40
CA PHE A 72 14.65 1.46 -3.13
C PHE A 72 15.86 1.67 -2.21
N LEU A 73 15.68 2.30 -1.04
CA LEU A 73 16.76 2.48 -0.08
C LEU A 73 17.19 1.15 0.55
N VAL A 74 16.23 0.33 0.96
CA VAL A 74 16.47 -1.00 1.53
C VAL A 74 17.27 -1.85 0.55
N ALA A 75 16.87 -1.87 -0.72
CA ALA A 75 17.59 -2.61 -1.76
C ALA A 75 19.07 -2.18 -1.87
N ARG A 76 19.37 -0.87 -1.78
CA ARG A 76 20.77 -0.38 -1.81
C ARG A 76 21.59 -0.81 -0.61
N CYS A 77 20.96 -0.96 0.55
CA CYS A 77 21.63 -1.43 1.76
C CYS A 77 21.87 -2.94 1.75
N LEU A 78 20.95 -3.71 1.16
CA LEU A 78 21.02 -5.17 1.12
C LEU A 78 21.92 -5.70 0.00
N PHE A 79 21.82 -5.14 -1.20
CA PHE A 79 22.56 -5.59 -2.38
C PHE A 79 23.92 -4.86 -2.53
N THR A 80 24.72 -4.89 -1.47
CA THR A 80 26.15 -4.50 -1.45
C THR A 80 27.01 -5.77 -1.35
N ASP A 81 28.30 -5.66 -1.03
CA ASP A 81 29.11 -6.82 -0.62
C ASP A 81 28.45 -7.63 0.52
N GLU A 82 28.68 -8.94 0.53
CA GLU A 82 27.97 -9.90 1.38
C GLU A 82 28.08 -9.58 2.87
N ALA A 83 29.26 -9.12 3.33
CA ALA A 83 29.49 -8.77 4.72
C ALA A 83 28.67 -7.54 5.14
N ARG A 84 28.73 -6.45 4.36
CA ARG A 84 27.93 -5.24 4.64
C ARG A 84 26.44 -5.48 4.49
N GLY A 85 26.02 -6.27 3.50
CA GLY A 85 24.61 -6.61 3.27
C GLY A 85 24.00 -7.35 4.47
N ARG A 86 24.74 -8.28 5.09
CA ARG A 86 24.31 -8.96 6.33
C ARG A 86 24.15 -8.01 7.51
N VAL A 87 25.11 -7.09 7.70
CA VAL A 87 25.04 -6.08 8.78
C VAL A 87 23.82 -5.18 8.59
N TRP A 88 23.58 -4.70 7.37
CA TRP A 88 22.40 -3.91 7.05
C TRP A 88 21.11 -4.68 7.23
N ALA A 89 21.05 -5.95 6.83
CA ALA A 89 19.88 -6.79 7.05
C ALA A 89 19.49 -6.86 8.53
N THR A 90 20.46 -7.09 9.42
CA THR A 90 20.21 -7.12 10.87
C THR A 90 19.76 -5.76 11.41
N ARG A 91 20.41 -4.67 10.99
CA ARG A 91 20.06 -3.30 11.43
C ARG A 91 18.65 -2.91 10.97
N LEU A 92 18.31 -3.18 9.72
CA LEU A 92 16.99 -2.89 9.16
C LEU A 92 15.92 -3.78 9.79
N PHE A 93 16.23 -5.02 10.15
CA PHE A 93 15.30 -5.90 10.85
C PHE A 93 14.99 -5.36 12.24
N ALA A 94 16.03 -5.00 13.01
CA ALA A 94 15.90 -4.41 14.32
C ALA A 94 15.10 -3.10 14.27
N LEU A 95 15.41 -2.22 13.30
CA LEU A 95 14.65 -0.99 13.06
C LEU A 95 13.19 -1.28 12.71
N GLY A 96 12.93 -2.32 11.90
CA GLY A 96 11.60 -2.73 11.51
C GLY A 96 10.76 -3.19 12.71
N VAL A 97 11.33 -4.09 13.53
CA VAL A 97 10.70 -4.57 14.77
C VAL A 97 10.49 -3.41 15.76
N LEU A 98 11.48 -2.54 15.93
CA LEU A 98 11.35 -1.36 16.79
C LEU A 98 10.19 -0.46 16.32
N SER A 99 10.10 -0.19 15.02
CA SER A 99 9.05 0.65 14.44
C SER A 99 7.65 0.03 14.59
N LEU A 100 7.55 -1.30 14.47
CA LEU A 100 6.32 -2.06 14.70
C LEU A 100 5.80 -1.97 16.14
N VAL A 101 6.70 -1.82 17.12
CA VAL A 101 6.35 -1.71 18.54
C VAL A 101 6.11 -0.25 18.92
N VAL A 102 7.03 0.64 18.54
CA VAL A 102 6.99 2.06 18.93
C VAL A 102 5.77 2.78 18.35
N GLY A 103 5.39 2.50 17.09
CA GLY A 103 4.22 3.12 16.47
C GLY A 103 2.93 2.93 17.28
N PRO A 104 2.49 1.69 17.53
CA PRO A 104 1.31 1.40 18.36
C PRO A 104 1.42 1.90 19.79
N VAL A 105 2.61 1.81 20.41
CA VAL A 105 2.83 2.32 21.78
C VAL A 105 2.62 3.83 21.82
N LEU A 106 3.24 4.60 20.91
CA LEU A 106 3.04 6.04 20.83
C LEU A 106 1.59 6.40 20.52
N GLN A 107 0.90 5.60 19.70
CA GLN A 107 -0.53 5.79 19.46
C GLN A 107 -1.37 5.59 20.73
N ALA A 108 -0.99 4.63 21.60
CA ALA A 108 -1.70 4.35 22.85
C ALA A 108 -1.56 5.47 23.90
N PHE A 109 -0.42 6.16 23.92
CA PHE A 109 -0.18 7.32 24.80
C PHE A 109 -0.85 8.62 24.34
N GLY A 110 -1.66 8.55 23.29
CA GLY A 110 -2.40 9.68 22.76
C GLY A 110 -1.61 10.45 21.69
N ASN A 111 -2.35 10.99 20.73
CA ASN A 111 -1.77 11.78 19.67
C ASN A 111 -1.74 13.26 20.09
N PRO A 112 -0.57 13.89 20.29
CA PRO A 112 -0.50 15.33 20.59
C PRO A 112 -1.06 16.21 19.45
N TRP A 113 -1.27 15.64 18.27
CA TRP A 113 -1.82 16.31 17.09
C TRP A 113 -3.31 16.00 16.84
N GLY A 114 -4.02 15.39 17.79
CA GLY A 114 -5.49 15.31 17.78
C GLY A 114 -6.15 14.24 16.89
N TRP A 115 -5.39 13.47 16.10
CA TRP A 115 -5.97 12.41 15.25
C TRP A 115 -6.15 11.12 16.05
N ASN A 116 -7.18 11.06 16.87
CA ASN A 116 -7.52 9.90 17.70
C ASN A 116 -8.42 8.92 16.92
N LEU A 117 -7.91 8.38 15.82
CA LEU A 117 -8.60 7.40 14.99
C LEU A 117 -8.32 6.00 15.54
N ARG A 118 -8.83 5.67 16.72
CA ARG A 118 -8.76 4.29 17.23
C ARG A 118 -9.45 3.37 16.20
N GLY A 119 -8.73 2.38 15.67
CA GLY A 119 -9.29 1.38 14.74
C GLY A 119 -9.32 1.73 13.24
N SER A 120 -9.42 3.01 12.83
CA SER A 120 -9.55 3.32 11.38
C SER A 120 -8.26 3.34 10.57
N PHE A 121 -8.17 2.54 9.50
CA PHE A 121 -7.03 2.52 8.56
C PHE A 121 -6.80 3.88 7.86
N TYR A 122 -7.84 4.73 7.78
CA TYR A 122 -7.78 6.05 7.17
C TYR A 122 -8.16 7.17 8.16
N PRO A 123 -7.43 8.30 8.14
CA PRO A 123 -6.16 8.53 7.47
C PRO A 123 -5.04 7.71 8.10
N LEU A 124 -4.03 7.37 7.30
CA LEU A 124 -2.79 6.79 7.80
C LEU A 124 -2.09 7.81 8.71
N SER A 125 -2.28 7.68 10.03
CA SER A 125 -1.62 8.54 11.01
C SER A 125 -0.10 8.33 10.99
N SER A 126 0.68 9.30 11.49
CA SER A 126 2.16 9.18 11.52
C SER A 126 2.62 7.95 12.32
N PHE A 127 1.91 7.60 13.40
CA PHE A 127 2.20 6.40 14.19
C PHE A 127 1.89 5.10 13.45
N ARG A 128 0.78 5.05 12.69
CA ARG A 128 0.46 3.91 11.83
C ARG A 128 1.41 3.80 10.65
N LEU A 129 1.81 4.93 10.06
CA LEU A 129 2.83 4.96 9.01
C LEU A 129 4.14 4.33 9.54
N LEU A 130 4.58 4.70 10.75
CA LEU A 130 5.76 4.09 11.38
C LEU A 130 5.60 2.57 11.55
N ALA A 131 4.44 2.11 12.04
CA ALA A 131 4.15 0.69 12.16
C ALA A 131 4.16 -0.04 10.80
N SER A 132 3.52 0.55 9.77
CA SER A 132 3.48 0.01 8.42
C SER A 132 4.88 -0.05 7.80
N ILE A 133 5.73 0.94 8.02
CA ILE A 133 7.13 0.93 7.59
C ILE A 133 7.88 -0.22 8.28
N GLY A 134 7.66 -0.39 9.58
CA GLY A 134 8.24 -1.49 10.33
C GLY A 134 7.85 -2.85 9.75
N LEU A 135 6.56 -3.02 9.44
CA LEU A 135 6.04 -4.22 8.79
C LEU A 135 6.71 -4.44 7.42
N CYS A 136 6.78 -3.41 6.59
CA CYS A 136 7.43 -3.48 5.29
C CYS A 136 8.89 -3.90 5.40
N LEU A 137 9.66 -3.31 6.33
CA LEU A 137 11.06 -3.67 6.55
C LEU A 137 11.22 -5.15 6.95
N VAL A 138 10.41 -5.62 7.89
CA VAL A 138 10.42 -7.03 8.31
C VAL A 138 10.08 -7.94 7.14
N VAL A 139 9.01 -7.63 6.39
CA VAL A 139 8.59 -8.44 5.22
C VAL A 139 9.66 -8.45 4.13
N TYR A 140 10.25 -7.30 3.80
CA TYR A 140 11.34 -7.22 2.81
C TYR A 140 12.54 -8.09 3.21
N LEU A 141 12.89 -8.12 4.49
CA LEU A 141 14.02 -8.90 4.98
C LEU A 141 13.72 -10.39 5.06
N CYS A 142 12.49 -10.76 5.43
CA CYS A 142 12.03 -12.14 5.30
C CYS A 142 12.10 -12.60 3.85
N PHE A 143 11.63 -11.79 2.90
CA PHE A 143 11.72 -12.09 1.47
C PHE A 143 13.17 -12.18 0.99
N TYR A 144 14.03 -11.23 1.36
CA TYR A 144 15.47 -11.31 1.06
C TYR A 144 16.10 -12.63 1.54
N ARG A 145 15.79 -13.06 2.77
CA ARG A 145 16.31 -14.32 3.31
C ARG A 145 15.73 -15.55 2.62
N VAL A 146 14.44 -15.58 2.31
CA VAL A 146 13.78 -16.75 1.71
C VAL A 146 14.08 -16.86 0.21
N PHE A 147 14.10 -15.74 -0.50
CA PHE A 147 14.20 -15.72 -1.96
C PHE A 147 15.65 -15.63 -2.42
N ASP A 148 16.43 -14.71 -1.87
CA ASP A 148 17.78 -14.44 -2.39
C ASP A 148 18.84 -15.34 -1.71
N VAL A 149 18.75 -15.53 -0.38
CA VAL A 149 19.75 -16.35 0.34
C VAL A 149 19.45 -17.85 0.24
N ARG A 150 18.18 -18.26 0.41
CA ARG A 150 17.80 -19.69 0.35
C ARG A 150 17.46 -20.20 -1.05
N GLN A 151 17.49 -19.34 -2.07
CA GLN A 151 17.20 -19.69 -3.47
C GLN A 151 15.89 -20.49 -3.65
N SER A 152 14.82 -20.05 -3.00
CA SER A 152 13.51 -20.69 -3.12
C SER A 152 12.96 -20.62 -4.56
N VAL A 153 12.04 -21.52 -4.92
CA VAL A 153 11.25 -21.46 -6.17
C VAL A 153 10.04 -20.51 -6.06
N LEU A 154 9.70 -20.07 -4.84
CA LEU A 154 8.64 -19.10 -4.56
C LEU A 154 8.72 -17.79 -5.38
N PRO A 155 9.91 -17.22 -5.69
CA PRO A 155 10.03 -16.00 -6.49
C PRO A 155 9.33 -16.09 -7.85
N GLN A 156 9.24 -17.27 -8.46
CA GLN A 156 8.55 -17.43 -9.74
C GLN A 156 7.04 -17.16 -9.65
N TYR A 157 6.44 -17.42 -8.48
CA TYR A 157 5.03 -17.16 -8.21
C TYR A 157 4.80 -15.67 -7.96
N PHE A 158 5.64 -15.06 -7.13
CA PHE A 158 5.58 -13.62 -6.83
C PHE A 158 5.92 -12.75 -8.05
N ASP A 159 6.87 -13.14 -8.90
CA ASP A 159 7.23 -12.44 -10.14
C ASP A 159 6.03 -12.39 -11.09
N SER A 160 5.31 -13.51 -11.24
CA SER A 160 4.14 -13.56 -12.12
C SER A 160 3.00 -12.66 -11.64
N MET A 161 2.72 -12.67 -10.33
CA MET A 161 1.72 -11.79 -9.73
C MET A 161 2.14 -10.31 -9.81
N SER A 162 3.40 -10.01 -9.50
CA SER A 162 3.94 -8.65 -9.54
C SER A 162 3.84 -8.03 -10.95
N ARG A 163 4.14 -8.81 -11.98
CA ARG A 163 4.03 -8.39 -13.40
C ARG A 163 2.60 -8.18 -13.90
N SER A 164 1.60 -8.65 -13.16
CA SER A 164 0.18 -8.50 -13.46
C SER A 164 -0.56 -7.68 -12.38
N SER A 165 0.18 -6.95 -11.55
CA SER A 165 -0.36 -6.24 -10.39
C SER A 165 -1.29 -5.07 -10.74
N LEU A 166 -1.03 -4.32 -11.82
CA LEU A 166 -1.92 -3.26 -12.29
C LEU A 166 -3.20 -3.86 -12.88
N THR A 167 -3.12 -4.93 -13.67
CA THR A 167 -4.34 -5.62 -14.14
C THR A 167 -5.12 -6.16 -12.95
N LEU A 168 -4.45 -6.84 -12.02
CA LEU A 168 -5.09 -7.38 -10.82
C LEU A 168 -5.79 -6.28 -10.01
N TYR A 169 -5.16 -5.12 -9.87
CA TYR A 169 -5.75 -3.94 -9.23
C TYR A 169 -7.00 -3.46 -9.96
N LEU A 170 -6.97 -3.37 -11.30
CA LEU A 170 -8.14 -2.99 -12.10
C LEU A 170 -9.25 -4.03 -12.02
N VAL A 171 -8.93 -5.33 -12.03
CA VAL A 171 -9.93 -6.40 -11.83
C VAL A 171 -10.58 -6.27 -10.46
N HIS A 172 -9.78 -6.06 -9.41
CA HIS A 172 -10.32 -5.84 -8.07
C HIS A 172 -11.29 -4.65 -8.02
N HIS A 173 -11.03 -3.56 -8.74
CA HIS A 173 -11.93 -2.41 -8.78
C HIS A 173 -13.13 -2.64 -9.70
N PHE A 174 -12.89 -2.89 -10.99
CA PHE A 174 -13.93 -2.90 -12.01
C PHE A 174 -14.81 -4.15 -12.00
N VAL A 175 -14.28 -5.29 -11.56
CA VAL A 175 -14.99 -6.57 -11.60
C VAL A 175 -15.54 -6.94 -10.22
N ILE A 176 -14.87 -6.54 -9.14
CA ILE A 176 -15.27 -6.91 -7.78
C ILE A 176 -15.91 -5.73 -7.06
N LEU A 177 -15.15 -4.65 -6.81
CA LEU A 177 -15.60 -3.56 -5.95
C LEU A 177 -16.76 -2.75 -6.55
N TRP A 178 -16.62 -2.28 -7.80
CA TRP A 178 -17.57 -1.39 -8.43
C TRP A 178 -18.94 -2.05 -8.68
N PRO A 179 -19.05 -3.30 -9.15
CA PRO A 179 -20.35 -3.95 -9.26
C PRO A 179 -21.07 -4.05 -7.92
N LEU A 180 -20.37 -4.39 -6.83
CA LEU A 180 -20.96 -4.44 -5.49
C LEU A 180 -21.37 -3.04 -5.00
N TRP A 181 -20.53 -2.04 -5.25
CA TRP A 181 -20.82 -0.65 -4.92
C TRP A 181 -22.06 -0.13 -5.69
N ILE A 182 -22.15 -0.40 -7.00
CA ILE A 182 -23.29 -0.03 -7.85
C ILE A 182 -24.56 -0.75 -7.37
N ALA A 183 -24.48 -2.05 -7.09
CA ALA A 183 -25.62 -2.81 -6.58
C ALA A 183 -26.14 -2.24 -5.26
N GLY A 184 -25.25 -1.81 -4.36
CA GLY A 184 -25.64 -1.16 -3.10
C GLY A 184 -26.27 0.20 -3.34
N ALA A 185 -25.72 0.98 -4.27
CA ALA A 185 -26.24 2.29 -4.64
C ALA A 185 -27.66 2.22 -5.23
N LEU A 186 -27.97 1.17 -6.01
CA LEU A 186 -29.32 0.91 -6.54
C LEU A 186 -30.36 0.62 -5.46
N GLU A 187 -29.93 0.20 -4.28
CA GLU A 187 -30.78 -0.08 -3.12
C GLU A 187 -30.67 0.98 -2.01
N GLU A 188 -30.11 2.15 -2.34
CA GLU A 188 -29.91 3.28 -1.41
C GLU A 188 -29.03 2.97 -0.17
N ASP A 189 -28.35 1.82 -0.14
CA ASP A 189 -27.31 1.47 0.84
C ASP A 189 -26.03 1.04 0.12
N VAL A 190 -25.24 2.04 -0.27
CA VAL A 190 -23.97 1.87 -0.98
C VAL A 190 -23.06 0.86 -0.28
N ALA A 191 -23.03 0.83 1.07
CA ALA A 191 -22.17 -0.03 1.87
C ALA A 191 -22.66 -1.48 2.00
N LYS A 192 -23.90 -1.76 1.62
CA LYS A 192 -24.56 -3.06 1.81
C LYS A 192 -23.72 -4.23 1.30
N TYR A 193 -23.30 -4.17 0.04
CA TYR A 193 -22.65 -5.30 -0.62
C TYR A 193 -21.14 -5.35 -0.47
N PHE A 194 -20.46 -4.21 -0.50
CA PHE A 194 -19.00 -4.21 -0.47
C PHE A 194 -18.38 -4.07 0.93
N GLN A 195 -19.16 -3.66 1.96
CA GLN A 195 -18.66 -3.53 3.34
C GLN A 195 -19.43 -4.39 4.35
N LYS A 196 -20.76 -4.44 4.27
CA LYS A 196 -21.61 -5.05 5.32
C LYS A 196 -21.99 -6.51 5.05
N SER A 197 -21.73 -7.03 3.85
CA SER A 197 -22.21 -8.36 3.44
C SER A 197 -21.50 -9.54 4.09
N MET A 198 -20.31 -9.33 4.65
CA MET A 198 -19.55 -10.41 5.28
C MET A 198 -18.65 -9.86 6.38
N GLU A 199 -18.31 -10.73 7.33
CA GLU A 199 -17.39 -10.40 8.40
C GLU A 199 -15.96 -10.21 7.86
N PRO A 200 -15.12 -9.36 8.49
CA PRO A 200 -13.78 -9.06 8.00
C PRO A 200 -12.89 -10.29 7.77
N TYR A 201 -13.02 -11.33 8.60
CA TYR A 201 -12.23 -12.57 8.45
C TYR A 201 -12.68 -13.40 7.23
N GLN A 202 -13.96 -13.36 6.87
CA GLN A 202 -14.49 -14.03 5.67
C GLN A 202 -14.00 -13.31 4.42
N ALA A 203 -14.06 -11.97 4.42
CA ALA A 203 -13.50 -11.15 3.35
C ALA A 203 -12.00 -11.40 3.16
N LEU A 204 -11.25 -11.48 4.26
CA LEU A 204 -9.82 -11.77 4.24
C LEU A 204 -9.54 -13.16 3.64
N LEU A 205 -10.29 -14.19 4.07
CA LEU A 205 -10.15 -15.54 3.55
C LEU A 205 -10.43 -15.60 2.04
N LEU A 206 -11.52 -14.97 1.58
CA LEU A 206 -11.85 -14.89 0.15
C LEU A 206 -10.77 -14.13 -0.64
N GLY A 207 -10.20 -13.08 -0.06
CA GLY A 207 -9.06 -12.37 -0.63
C GLY A 207 -7.85 -13.29 -0.84
N PHE A 208 -7.51 -14.12 0.15
CA PHE A 208 -6.44 -15.11 0.01
C PHE A 208 -6.77 -16.16 -1.05
N VAL A 209 -7.99 -16.70 -1.07
CA VAL A 209 -8.44 -17.66 -2.09
C VAL A 209 -8.34 -17.05 -3.49
N PHE A 210 -8.76 -15.80 -3.65
CA PHE A 210 -8.66 -15.06 -4.91
C PHE A 210 -7.20 -14.90 -5.35
N LEU A 211 -6.30 -14.50 -4.45
CA LEU A 211 -4.87 -14.38 -4.77
C LEU A 211 -4.24 -15.73 -5.15
N LEU A 212 -4.60 -16.80 -4.42
CA LEU A 212 -4.15 -18.16 -4.74
C LEU A 212 -4.66 -18.64 -6.10
N ALA A 213 -5.91 -18.32 -6.44
CA ALA A 213 -6.48 -18.60 -7.75
C ALA A 213 -5.86 -17.75 -8.88
N TRP A 214 -5.44 -16.52 -8.57
CA TRP A 214 -4.78 -15.63 -9.54
C TRP A 214 -3.40 -16.12 -9.95
N ILE A 215 -2.68 -16.83 -9.06
CA ILE A 215 -1.35 -17.38 -9.35
C ILE A 215 -1.31 -18.21 -10.64
N PRO A 216 -2.10 -19.30 -10.81
CA PRO A 216 -2.07 -20.09 -12.03
C PRO A 216 -2.54 -19.31 -13.26
N ILE A 217 -3.51 -18.40 -13.10
CA ILE A 217 -3.99 -17.52 -14.18
C ILE A 217 -2.84 -16.63 -14.68
N SER A 218 -2.16 -15.93 -13.78
CA SER A 218 -1.04 -15.05 -14.12
C SER A 218 0.11 -15.84 -14.78
N LYS A 219 0.39 -17.06 -14.32
CA LYS A 219 1.41 -17.94 -14.91
C LYS A 219 1.04 -18.38 -16.32
N ALA A 220 -0.18 -18.83 -16.55
CA ALA A 220 -0.66 -19.17 -17.88
C ALA A 220 -0.62 -17.94 -18.80
N TRP A 221 -0.98 -16.77 -18.28
CA TRP A 221 -0.98 -15.52 -19.05
C TRP A 221 0.43 -15.01 -19.39
N ARG A 222 1.42 -15.29 -18.53
CA ARG A 222 2.83 -15.02 -18.80
C ARG A 222 3.30 -15.66 -20.10
N SER A 223 2.85 -16.89 -20.40
CA SER A 223 3.20 -17.58 -21.65
C SER A 223 2.75 -16.80 -22.90
N ARG A 224 1.74 -15.93 -22.76
CA ARG A 224 1.23 -15.05 -23.81
C ARG A 224 1.79 -13.62 -23.71
N GLY A 225 2.80 -13.39 -22.87
CA GLY A 225 3.43 -12.08 -22.67
C GLY A 225 2.52 -11.03 -22.01
N TYR A 226 1.54 -11.46 -21.21
CA TYR A 226 0.55 -10.57 -20.56
C TYR A 226 -0.24 -9.69 -21.54
N LYS A 227 -0.42 -10.14 -22.80
CA LYS A 227 -1.19 -9.42 -23.82
C LYS A 227 -2.61 -9.10 -23.34
N TYR A 228 -3.08 -7.91 -23.70
CA TYR A 228 -4.38 -7.34 -23.30
C TYR A 228 -4.53 -6.95 -21.83
N GLY A 229 -3.44 -7.03 -21.06
CA GLY A 229 -3.41 -6.52 -19.69
C GLY A 229 -3.18 -5.02 -19.63
N ALA A 230 -3.48 -4.44 -18.48
CA ALA A 230 -3.19 -3.03 -18.20
C ALA A 230 -1.69 -2.73 -18.35
N GLU A 231 -0.81 -3.64 -17.93
CA GLU A 231 0.64 -3.51 -18.09
C GLU A 231 1.07 -3.55 -19.55
N TRP A 232 0.41 -4.36 -20.38
CA TRP A 232 0.68 -4.42 -21.81
C TRP A 232 0.22 -3.15 -22.52
N LEU A 233 -0.94 -2.61 -22.14
CA LEU A 233 -1.43 -1.33 -22.65
C LEU A 233 -0.49 -0.19 -22.25
N LEU A 234 -0.10 -0.12 -20.97
CA LEU A 234 0.82 0.90 -20.47
C LEU A 234 2.14 0.90 -21.25
N LYS A 235 2.73 -0.27 -21.49
CA LYS A 235 3.96 -0.41 -22.29
C LYS A 235 3.84 0.05 -23.75
N LYS A 236 2.63 0.13 -24.30
CA LYS A 236 2.40 0.66 -25.65
C LYS A 236 2.25 2.18 -25.67
N LEU A 237 1.87 2.76 -24.53
CA LEU A 237 1.63 4.20 -24.39
C LEU A 237 2.89 4.96 -23.96
N THR A 238 3.92 4.27 -23.45
CA THR A 238 5.20 4.84 -22.98
C THR A 238 6.37 4.27 -23.74
#